data_AF-A0A4P5VHG3-F1
#
_entry.id   AF-A0A4P5VHG3-F1
#
_cell.length_a   1.000
_cell.length_b   1.000
_cell.length_c   1.000
_cell.angle_alpha   90.00
_cell.angle_beta   90.00
_cell.angle_gamma   90.00
#
_symmetry.space_group_name_H-M   'P 1'
#
loop_
_entity.id
_entity.type
_entity.pdbx_description
1 polymer ?
#
loop_
_entity_poly.entity_id
_entity_poly.type
_entity_poly.pdbx_seq_one_letter_code
_entity_poly.pdbx_strand_id
1 'polypeptide(L)'
;MNGGLGNDYVSYSSATGSVRINLESGHVFGAAGFDTLYSIENAIGSDFDDDIIGNSFNNVIASGGGYDYILASQGSDVIDGGFGLDIVSYSTLTDPISLGAFGVVTKSPGVTDQLNNVETIFATRSDQDTIDLSLATAPAAISTTVTLDGVLFGVKVNLGGGARGINLTALHFENVIGSGVADTITGDNLANNLSGNGGNDVIAGGSGNDTIAGGLGNDTLTGNADNDFFVFGEIGKANRDTITGYSDVQDTIMLTNSFDSTVEGSLVNGINGLTFLGGNVAGNVLSSAFFFKGAGFTGIGAGFATGIYVDTTGAGNIYYNDSTAAGSFIFASVGAAAATLTNADFVYAGGAAVSPISPISPISPISPTSPVFADLAP
;
A
#
# COMPACT_ATOMS: atom_id res chain seq x y z
N MET A 1 4.84 -34.72 23.20
CA MET A 1 6.11 -34.04 23.50
C MET A 1 5.83 -32.89 24.46
N ASN A 2 6.77 -32.56 25.37
CA ASN A 2 6.64 -31.43 26.28
C ASN A 2 7.95 -30.64 26.33
N GLY A 3 7.95 -29.36 25.96
CA GLY A 3 9.14 -28.50 25.97
C GLY A 3 9.52 -27.99 27.36
N GLY A 4 8.53 -27.80 28.23
CA GLY A 4 8.74 -27.36 29.60
C GLY A 4 8.76 -25.85 29.76
N LEU A 5 9.86 -25.30 30.28
CA LEU A 5 10.04 -23.87 30.48
C LEU A 5 11.08 -23.35 29.48
N GLY A 6 10.79 -22.25 28.82
CA GLY A 6 11.74 -21.60 27.92
C GLY A 6 11.10 -21.32 26.56
N ASN A 7 11.94 -21.30 25.53
CA ASN A 7 11.53 -21.22 24.14
C ASN A 7 11.86 -22.57 23.50
N ASP A 8 10.85 -23.38 23.23
CA ASP A 8 11.00 -24.76 22.83
C ASP A 8 10.60 -24.98 21.36
N TYR A 9 11.25 -25.94 20.70
CA TYR A 9 11.00 -26.29 19.30
C TYR A 9 10.47 -27.72 19.20
N VAL A 10 9.52 -27.93 18.31
CA VAL A 10 9.29 -29.25 17.72
C VAL A 10 9.94 -29.31 16.34
N SER A 11 10.61 -30.42 16.01
CA SER A 11 11.23 -30.61 14.70
C SER A 11 10.77 -31.89 14.03
N TYR A 12 10.35 -31.76 12.77
CA TYR A 12 10.00 -32.86 11.88
C TYR A 12 10.89 -32.89 10.63
N SER A 13 12.09 -32.30 10.71
CA SER A 13 13.07 -32.22 9.62
C SER A 13 13.49 -33.57 9.03
N SER A 14 13.32 -34.66 9.79
CA SER A 14 13.60 -36.03 9.33
C SER A 14 12.37 -36.82 8.90
N ALA A 15 11.18 -36.20 8.92
CA ALA A 15 9.96 -36.84 8.47
C ALA A 15 10.08 -37.21 6.99
N THR A 16 9.62 -38.41 6.63
CA THR A 16 9.75 -38.95 5.27
C THR A 16 8.58 -38.55 4.36
N GLY A 17 7.87 -37.49 4.69
CA GLY A 17 6.70 -36.96 4.00
C GLY A 17 6.13 -35.77 4.76
N SER A 18 5.07 -35.16 4.21
CA SER A 18 4.50 -33.95 4.79
C SER A 18 3.90 -34.13 6.18
N VAL A 19 3.96 -33.05 6.95
CA VAL A 19 3.42 -32.91 8.29
C VAL A 19 2.50 -31.70 8.37
N ARG A 20 1.48 -31.83 9.22
CA ARG A 20 0.63 -30.72 9.64
C ARG A 20 0.91 -30.41 11.08
N ILE A 21 1.61 -29.31 11.35
CA ILE A 21 1.98 -28.85 12.69
C ILE A 21 1.01 -27.77 13.11
N ASN A 22 0.27 -27.97 14.20
CA ASN A 22 -0.64 -26.96 14.73
C ASN A 22 -0.26 -26.61 16.18
N LEU A 23 0.43 -25.48 16.34
CA LEU A 23 0.90 -24.96 17.63
C LEU A 23 -0.23 -24.40 18.50
N GLU A 24 -1.35 -23.98 17.89
CA GLU A 24 -2.53 -23.47 18.61
C GLU A 24 -3.29 -24.61 19.30
N SER A 25 -3.55 -25.70 18.58
CA SER A 25 -4.21 -26.89 19.13
C SER A 25 -3.25 -27.82 19.88
N GLY A 26 -1.94 -27.65 19.70
CA GLY A 26 -0.91 -28.53 20.25
C GLY A 26 -0.94 -29.92 19.63
N HIS A 27 -1.20 -30.05 18.32
CA HIS A 27 -1.28 -31.33 17.65
C HIS A 27 -0.48 -31.36 16.35
N VAL A 28 0.12 -32.51 16.05
CA VAL A 28 0.76 -32.80 14.76
C VAL A 28 0.18 -34.07 14.15
N PHE A 29 0.00 -34.04 12.84
CA PHE A 29 -0.47 -35.18 12.03
C PHE A 29 0.39 -35.32 10.78
N GLY A 30 0.38 -36.48 10.12
CA GLY A 30 0.98 -36.68 8.80
C GLY A 30 1.94 -37.85 8.77
N ALA A 31 3.02 -37.72 7.99
CA ALA A 31 4.01 -38.78 7.80
C ALA A 31 4.73 -39.18 9.10
N ALA A 32 4.82 -38.27 10.07
CA ALA A 32 5.39 -38.53 11.40
C ALA A 32 4.41 -39.24 12.38
N GLY A 33 3.14 -39.44 11.98
CA GLY A 33 2.11 -40.00 12.85
C GLY A 33 1.28 -38.92 13.56
N PHE A 34 0.79 -39.22 14.76
CA PHE A 34 0.02 -38.29 15.59
C PHE A 34 0.78 -37.96 16.87
N ASP A 35 1.02 -36.68 17.09
CA ASP A 35 1.69 -36.19 18.30
C ASP A 35 0.85 -35.10 18.99
N THR A 36 0.94 -35.08 20.32
CA THR A 36 0.43 -33.97 21.16
C THR A 36 1.61 -33.16 21.68
N LEU A 37 1.55 -31.85 21.51
CA LEU A 37 2.54 -30.86 21.92
C LEU A 37 2.07 -30.15 23.19
N TYR A 38 2.96 -30.02 24.16
CA TYR A 38 2.74 -29.24 25.39
C TYR A 38 3.92 -28.30 25.57
N SER A 39 3.65 -27.01 25.85
CA SER A 39 4.71 -26.01 26.03
C SER A 39 5.74 -26.03 24.88
N ILE A 40 5.26 -25.86 23.65
CA ILE A 40 6.09 -25.75 22.45
C ILE A 40 5.70 -24.46 21.74
N GLU A 41 6.66 -23.58 21.52
CA GLU A 41 6.44 -22.27 20.92
C GLU A 41 6.85 -22.21 19.44
N ASN A 42 7.70 -23.14 18.99
CA ASN A 42 8.36 -23.04 17.68
C ASN A 42 8.30 -24.36 16.90
N ALA A 43 8.38 -24.27 15.58
CA ALA A 43 8.22 -25.42 14.70
C ALA A 43 9.29 -25.45 13.59
N ILE A 44 9.78 -26.64 13.31
CA ILE A 44 10.58 -26.95 12.12
C ILE A 44 9.84 -28.05 11.35
N GLY A 45 9.46 -27.76 10.10
CA GLY A 45 8.86 -28.72 9.19
C GLY A 45 9.89 -29.70 8.61
N SER A 46 9.51 -30.31 7.50
CA SER A 46 10.19 -31.38 6.77
C SER A 46 10.73 -30.87 5.42
N ASP A 47 11.25 -31.77 4.59
CA ASP A 47 11.65 -31.44 3.21
C ASP A 47 10.47 -31.60 2.20
N PHE A 48 9.22 -31.66 2.69
CA PHE A 48 8.01 -31.86 1.90
C PHE A 48 6.96 -30.79 2.21
N ASP A 49 5.98 -30.65 1.31
CA ASP A 49 4.86 -29.69 1.39
C ASP A 49 4.09 -29.76 2.73
N ASP A 50 4.43 -28.88 3.66
CA ASP A 50 3.92 -28.88 5.02
C ASP A 50 2.81 -27.86 5.27
N ASP A 51 1.94 -28.17 6.24
CA ASP A 51 0.92 -27.25 6.76
C ASP A 51 1.29 -26.82 8.18
N ILE A 52 1.70 -25.59 8.40
CA ILE A 52 2.11 -25.10 9.73
C ILE A 52 1.15 -24.01 10.21
N ILE A 53 0.60 -24.16 11.42
CA ILE A 53 -0.29 -23.20 12.06
C ILE A 53 0.38 -22.69 13.33
N GLY A 54 0.65 -21.38 13.39
CA GLY A 54 1.16 -20.70 14.57
C GLY A 54 0.12 -20.62 15.70
N ASN A 55 0.49 -20.02 16.83
CA ASN A 55 -0.41 -19.71 17.94
C ASN A 55 -0.35 -18.24 18.34
N SER A 56 -1.07 -17.83 19.38
CA SER A 56 -1.11 -16.40 19.75
C SER A 56 0.20 -15.82 20.31
N PHE A 57 1.23 -16.64 20.52
CA PHE A 57 2.54 -16.21 21.00
C PHE A 57 3.48 -15.96 19.83
N ASN A 58 4.62 -15.31 20.11
CA ASN A 58 5.67 -15.14 19.12
C ASN A 58 6.27 -16.51 18.76
N ASN A 59 6.12 -16.94 17.51
CA ASN A 59 6.62 -18.20 17.00
C ASN A 59 7.85 -17.98 16.10
N VAL A 60 8.78 -18.93 16.15
CA VAL A 60 9.80 -19.11 15.11
C VAL A 60 9.43 -20.36 14.31
N ILE A 61 9.19 -20.18 13.02
CA ILE A 61 8.76 -21.24 12.10
C ILE A 61 9.77 -21.33 10.97
N ALA A 62 10.33 -22.52 10.76
CA ALA A 62 11.09 -22.85 9.56
C ALA A 62 10.39 -24.03 8.87
N SER A 63 9.76 -23.81 7.73
CA SER A 63 8.95 -24.86 7.10
C SER A 63 9.80 -25.93 6.42
N GLY A 64 10.94 -25.55 5.84
CA GLY A 64 11.96 -26.51 5.39
C GLY A 64 12.10 -26.49 3.87
N GLY A 65 11.81 -27.61 3.22
CA GLY A 65 11.74 -27.66 1.76
C GLY A 65 10.36 -28.11 1.31
N GLY A 66 10.00 -27.84 0.07
CA GLY A 66 8.68 -28.19 -0.46
C GLY A 66 7.82 -26.97 -0.71
N TYR A 67 6.55 -27.17 -0.99
CA TYR A 67 5.56 -26.11 -1.15
C TYR A 67 4.79 -25.93 0.15
N ASP A 68 5.26 -25.05 1.02
CA ASP A 68 4.73 -24.97 2.38
C ASP A 68 3.61 -23.95 2.52
N TYR A 69 2.62 -24.28 3.36
CA TYR A 69 1.55 -23.39 3.77
C TYR A 69 1.66 -23.08 5.26
N ILE A 70 1.93 -21.81 5.57
CA ILE A 70 2.01 -21.30 6.93
C ILE A 70 0.82 -20.40 7.20
N LEU A 71 -0.06 -20.81 8.12
CA LEU A 71 -1.08 -19.95 8.69
C LEU A 71 -0.47 -19.16 9.86
N ALA A 72 -0.15 -17.91 9.60
CA ALA A 72 0.31 -16.98 10.61
C ALA A 72 -0.82 -16.61 11.58
N SER A 73 -0.45 -16.29 12.80
CA SER A 73 -1.36 -16.07 13.93
C SER A 73 -1.10 -14.70 14.56
N GLN A 74 -1.60 -14.46 15.78
CA GLN A 74 -1.20 -13.28 16.56
C GLN A 74 0.25 -13.44 17.05
N GLY A 75 0.84 -12.40 17.64
CA GLY A 75 2.24 -12.42 18.09
C GLY A 75 3.19 -11.81 17.06
N SER A 76 4.45 -11.64 17.40
CA SER A 76 5.49 -11.20 16.45
C SER A 76 6.33 -12.40 16.05
N ASP A 77 6.16 -12.86 14.82
CA ASP A 77 6.67 -14.14 14.35
C ASP A 77 7.91 -13.98 13.46
N VAL A 78 8.76 -15.01 13.44
CA VAL A 78 9.83 -15.14 12.44
C VAL A 78 9.55 -16.38 11.63
N ILE A 79 9.25 -16.18 10.34
CA ILE A 79 8.84 -17.26 9.45
C ILE A 79 9.87 -17.35 8.31
N ASP A 80 10.38 -18.56 8.10
CA ASP A 80 11.25 -18.91 6.99
C ASP A 80 10.57 -20.03 6.18
N GLY A 81 10.19 -19.73 4.93
CA GLY A 81 9.62 -20.70 3.99
C GLY A 81 10.65 -21.71 3.50
N GLY A 82 11.94 -21.36 3.57
CA GLY A 82 13.02 -22.25 3.14
C GLY A 82 13.08 -22.43 1.62
N PHE A 83 13.06 -23.68 1.15
CA PHE A 83 13.21 -24.00 -0.27
C PHE A 83 11.88 -24.40 -0.92
N GLY A 84 11.36 -23.55 -1.80
CA GLY A 84 10.25 -23.94 -2.66
C GLY A 84 9.48 -22.75 -3.15
N LEU A 85 8.16 -22.91 -3.28
CA LEU A 85 7.26 -21.75 -3.32
C LEU A 85 6.39 -21.81 -2.09
N ASP A 86 6.60 -20.85 -1.21
CA ASP A 86 6.03 -20.90 0.13
C ASP A 86 4.95 -19.83 0.29
N ILE A 87 3.91 -20.19 1.03
CA ILE A 87 2.74 -19.35 1.28
C ILE A 87 2.68 -19.03 2.76
N VAL A 88 2.62 -17.73 3.09
CA VAL A 88 2.22 -17.25 4.41
C VAL A 88 0.83 -16.63 4.32
N SER A 89 -0.06 -17.02 5.21
CA SER A 89 -1.46 -16.61 5.21
C SER A 89 -1.85 -15.92 6.51
N TYR A 90 -2.41 -14.73 6.38
CA TYR A 90 -2.98 -13.91 7.46
C TYR A 90 -4.51 -13.93 7.47
N SER A 91 -5.11 -14.82 6.69
CA SER A 91 -6.57 -14.87 6.41
C SER A 91 -7.48 -15.12 7.62
N THR A 92 -6.93 -15.44 8.79
CA THR A 92 -7.65 -15.59 10.06
C THR A 92 -7.56 -14.38 10.97
N LEU A 93 -6.68 -13.42 10.69
CA LEU A 93 -6.68 -12.13 11.37
C LEU A 93 -7.87 -11.30 10.91
N THR A 94 -8.37 -10.45 11.80
CA THR A 94 -9.52 -9.57 11.53
C THR A 94 -9.10 -8.12 11.30
N ASP A 95 -7.99 -7.71 11.91
CA ASP A 95 -7.47 -6.36 11.77
C ASP A 95 -6.56 -6.30 10.53
N PRO A 96 -6.57 -5.18 9.78
CA PRO A 96 -5.75 -5.04 8.59
C PRO A 96 -4.25 -5.18 8.90
N ILE A 97 -3.50 -5.77 7.97
CA ILE A 97 -2.05 -5.86 7.99
C ILE A 97 -1.42 -4.85 7.04
N SER A 98 -0.16 -4.51 7.30
CA SER A 98 0.68 -3.75 6.39
C SER A 98 1.93 -4.56 6.02
N LEU A 99 2.07 -4.91 4.75
CA LEU A 99 3.25 -5.53 4.16
C LEU A 99 4.26 -4.44 3.81
N GLY A 100 5.30 -4.33 4.63
CA GLY A 100 6.42 -3.45 4.42
C GLY A 100 7.51 -4.03 3.50
N ALA A 101 8.51 -3.20 3.20
CA ALA A 101 9.73 -3.66 2.54
C ALA A 101 10.44 -4.77 3.33
N PHE A 102 11.18 -5.63 2.62
CA PHE A 102 12.01 -6.70 3.20
C PHE A 102 11.23 -7.80 3.95
N GLY A 103 9.97 -8.05 3.57
CA GLY A 103 9.18 -9.15 4.14
C GLY A 103 8.70 -8.89 5.56
N VAL A 104 8.65 -7.63 6.00
CA VAL A 104 8.08 -7.28 7.30
C VAL A 104 6.57 -7.12 7.17
N VAL A 105 5.79 -7.87 7.94
CA VAL A 105 4.33 -7.72 8.00
C VAL A 105 3.94 -7.15 9.35
N THR A 106 3.39 -5.93 9.36
CA THR A 106 2.86 -5.30 10.58
C THR A 106 1.40 -5.68 10.76
N LYS A 107 1.06 -6.34 11.88
CA LYS A 107 -0.30 -6.77 12.22
C LYS A 107 -1.03 -5.76 13.11
N SER A 108 -0.28 -5.06 13.95
CA SER A 108 -0.76 -3.94 14.77
C SER A 108 0.46 -3.15 15.29
N PRO A 109 0.28 -1.97 15.91
CA PRO A 109 1.41 -1.21 16.45
C PRO A 109 2.25 -2.04 17.44
N GLY A 110 3.50 -2.32 17.07
CA GLY A 110 4.41 -3.12 17.90
C GLY A 110 4.35 -4.63 17.68
N VAL A 111 3.46 -5.13 16.81
CA VAL A 111 3.32 -6.55 16.49
C VAL A 111 3.62 -6.75 15.02
N THR A 112 4.73 -7.42 14.73
CA THR A 112 5.29 -7.55 13.39
C THR A 112 5.83 -8.94 13.16
N ASP A 113 5.65 -9.45 11.96
CA ASP A 113 6.30 -10.66 11.49
C ASP A 113 7.46 -10.33 10.57
N GLN A 114 8.47 -11.18 10.61
CA GLN A 114 9.57 -11.15 9.67
C GLN A 114 9.54 -12.40 8.81
N LEU A 115 9.29 -12.22 7.52
CA LEU A 115 9.19 -13.28 6.53
C LEU A 115 10.47 -13.39 5.71
N ASN A 116 10.99 -14.61 5.58
CA ASN A 116 12.17 -14.93 4.78
C ASN A 116 11.84 -16.09 3.84
N ASN A 117 12.34 -16.04 2.60
CA ASN A 117 12.10 -17.07 1.59
C ASN A 117 10.60 -17.42 1.46
N VAL A 118 9.76 -16.40 1.33
CA VAL A 118 8.31 -16.54 1.13
C VAL A 118 7.96 -15.88 -0.20
N GLU A 119 7.32 -16.64 -1.08
CA GLU A 119 6.96 -16.19 -2.42
C GLU A 119 5.53 -15.68 -2.50
N THR A 120 4.64 -16.11 -1.59
CA THR A 120 3.24 -15.69 -1.59
C THR A 120 2.75 -15.30 -0.21
N ILE A 121 2.06 -14.17 -0.11
CA ILE A 121 1.39 -13.73 1.11
C ILE A 121 -0.10 -13.56 0.84
N PHE A 122 -0.95 -14.25 1.59
CA PHE A 122 -2.38 -13.93 1.66
C PHE A 122 -2.61 -12.97 2.82
N ALA A 123 -3.20 -11.82 2.54
CA ALA A 123 -3.60 -10.88 3.57
C ALA A 123 -4.84 -11.39 4.33
N THR A 124 -5.44 -10.50 5.11
CA THR A 124 -6.62 -10.80 5.91
C THR A 124 -7.86 -10.88 5.03
N ARG A 125 -9.03 -10.96 5.67
CA ARG A 125 -10.32 -10.77 4.99
C ARG A 125 -10.84 -9.34 5.10
N SER A 126 -10.03 -8.43 5.61
CA SER A 126 -10.37 -7.01 5.68
C SER A 126 -10.12 -6.36 4.33
N ASP A 127 -11.03 -5.48 3.92
CA ASP A 127 -10.87 -4.70 2.69
C ASP A 127 -9.94 -3.47 2.89
N GLN A 128 -8.90 -3.59 3.74
CA GLN A 128 -8.02 -2.47 4.12
C GLN A 128 -6.54 -2.86 4.27
N ASP A 129 -6.15 -4.04 3.78
CA ASP A 129 -4.78 -4.49 3.85
C ASP A 129 -3.88 -3.65 2.94
N THR A 130 -2.65 -3.39 3.40
CA THR A 130 -1.78 -2.37 2.80
C THR A 130 -0.43 -2.95 2.39
N ILE A 131 0.04 -2.56 1.21
CA ILE A 131 1.44 -2.70 0.82
C ILE A 131 2.13 -1.35 1.05
N ASP A 132 3.05 -1.27 2.00
CA ASP A 132 3.75 -0.04 2.40
C ASP A 132 5.22 -0.04 1.98
N LEU A 133 5.51 0.65 0.88
CA LEU A 133 6.84 0.76 0.28
C LEU A 133 7.47 2.12 0.56
N SER A 134 6.91 2.91 1.48
CA SER A 134 7.37 4.27 1.78
C SER A 134 8.84 4.35 2.22
N LEU A 135 9.38 3.27 2.77
CA LEU A 135 10.78 3.16 3.21
C LEU A 135 11.68 2.45 2.19
N ALA A 136 11.13 1.98 1.07
CA ALA A 136 11.90 1.34 0.02
C ALA A 136 12.83 2.38 -0.63
N THR A 137 14.14 2.18 -0.49
CA THR A 137 15.15 3.02 -1.12
C THR A 137 15.83 2.19 -2.21
N ALA A 138 15.47 2.41 -3.47
CA ALA A 138 16.09 1.69 -4.57
C ALA A 138 17.47 2.28 -4.93
N PRO A 139 18.49 1.44 -5.22
CA PRO A 139 19.65 1.88 -5.97
C PRO A 139 19.23 2.12 -7.44
N ALA A 140 19.04 3.40 -7.79
CA ALA A 140 19.13 4.05 -9.11
C ALA A 140 18.45 3.44 -10.38
N ALA A 141 17.82 2.26 -10.37
CA ALA A 141 17.23 1.69 -11.59
C ALA A 141 16.13 0.63 -11.38
N ILE A 142 15.50 0.56 -10.21
CA ILE A 142 14.38 -0.37 -9.99
C ILE A 142 13.11 0.48 -9.89
N SER A 143 12.22 0.30 -10.87
CA SER A 143 10.82 0.71 -10.75
C SER A 143 10.15 -0.28 -9.79
N THR A 144 9.51 0.24 -8.76
CA THR A 144 8.68 -0.59 -7.89
C THR A 144 7.41 -0.90 -8.65
N THR A 145 7.28 -2.13 -9.14
CA THR A 145 6.04 -2.58 -9.76
C THR A 145 5.19 -3.26 -8.70
N VAL A 146 3.97 -2.76 -8.52
CA VAL A 146 2.89 -3.38 -7.74
C VAL A 146 1.69 -3.54 -8.67
N THR A 147 1.14 -4.74 -8.78
CA THR A 147 -0.07 -4.99 -9.58
C THR A 147 -1.06 -5.74 -8.74
N LEU A 148 -2.10 -5.14 -8.19
CA LEU A 148 -3.14 -5.87 -7.50
C LEU A 148 -3.92 -6.70 -8.53
N ASP A 149 -4.10 -8.01 -8.31
CA ASP A 149 -5.03 -8.82 -9.12
C ASP A 149 -5.95 -9.53 -8.14
N GLY A 150 -7.16 -9.00 -7.98
CA GLY A 150 -8.24 -9.51 -7.12
C GLY A 150 -8.80 -10.86 -7.59
N VAL A 151 -8.17 -11.51 -8.56
CA VAL A 151 -8.37 -12.92 -8.90
C VAL A 151 -7.32 -13.76 -8.15
N LEU A 152 -7.46 -15.09 -8.12
CA LEU A 152 -6.50 -16.05 -7.54
C LEU A 152 -5.03 -15.94 -8.07
N PHE A 153 -4.71 -14.90 -8.84
CA PHE A 153 -3.47 -14.63 -9.55
C PHE A 153 -2.77 -13.34 -9.11
N GLY A 154 -2.78 -13.00 -7.82
CA GLY A 154 -1.54 -12.57 -7.17
C GLY A 154 -0.98 -11.18 -7.52
N VAL A 155 -0.83 -10.35 -6.50
CA VAL A 155 -0.13 -9.09 -6.57
C VAL A 155 1.37 -9.25 -6.72
N LYS A 156 1.94 -8.95 -7.88
CA LYS A 156 3.40 -8.95 -8.02
C LYS A 156 3.99 -7.69 -7.42
N VAL A 157 4.77 -7.85 -6.35
CA VAL A 157 5.55 -6.79 -5.71
C VAL A 157 7.03 -7.06 -5.94
N ASN A 158 7.71 -6.15 -6.64
CA ASN A 158 9.17 -6.22 -6.78
C ASN A 158 9.84 -5.36 -5.69
N LEU A 159 10.05 -5.96 -4.53
CA LEU A 159 10.78 -5.35 -3.42
C LEU A 159 12.28 -5.45 -3.70
N GLY A 160 12.86 -4.44 -4.35
CA GLY A 160 14.26 -4.37 -4.82
C GLY A 160 15.38 -4.47 -3.77
N GLY A 161 15.17 -5.17 -2.65
CA GLY A 161 16.16 -5.44 -1.62
C GLY A 161 17.14 -6.56 -2.00
N GLY A 162 18.37 -6.19 -2.35
CA GLY A 162 19.59 -7.00 -2.17
C GLY A 162 19.67 -8.37 -2.86
N ALA A 163 20.42 -8.42 -3.96
CA ALA A 163 20.97 -9.62 -4.61
C ALA A 163 20.02 -10.76 -5.07
N ARG A 164 18.74 -10.80 -4.68
CA ARG A 164 17.81 -11.84 -5.15
C ARG A 164 16.42 -11.38 -5.60
N GLY A 165 16.14 -10.08 -5.70
CA GLY A 165 14.94 -9.51 -6.36
C GLY A 165 13.76 -10.48 -6.37
N ILE A 166 13.23 -10.81 -5.19
CA ILE A 166 12.14 -11.77 -5.07
C ILE A 166 10.89 -11.11 -5.65
N ASN A 167 10.27 -11.75 -6.64
CA ASN A 167 8.93 -11.38 -7.05
C ASN A 167 8.00 -11.98 -5.99
N LEU A 168 7.61 -11.17 -5.03
CA LEU A 168 6.63 -11.55 -4.02
C LEU A 168 5.23 -11.45 -4.63
N THR A 169 4.39 -12.44 -4.36
CA THR A 169 2.98 -12.44 -4.73
C THR A 169 2.13 -12.12 -3.51
N ALA A 170 1.74 -10.87 -3.31
CA ALA A 170 0.80 -10.49 -2.25
C ALA A 170 -0.65 -10.75 -2.72
N LEU A 171 -1.61 -11.10 -1.88
CA LEU A 171 -2.98 -11.44 -2.30
C LEU A 171 -3.97 -10.83 -1.32
N HIS A 172 -5.09 -10.31 -1.84
CA HIS A 172 -6.12 -9.60 -1.06
C HIS A 172 -5.57 -8.36 -0.34
N PHE A 173 -4.79 -7.54 -1.05
CA PHE A 173 -4.38 -6.22 -0.56
C PHE A 173 -5.17 -5.18 -1.34
N GLU A 174 -5.77 -4.22 -0.63
CA GLU A 174 -6.60 -3.18 -1.25
C GLU A 174 -5.84 -1.87 -1.44
N ASN A 175 -4.79 -1.65 -0.65
CA ASN A 175 -4.09 -0.39 -0.62
C ASN A 175 -2.60 -0.53 -0.95
N VAL A 176 -2.05 0.49 -1.61
CA VAL A 176 -0.63 0.58 -1.94
C VAL A 176 -0.10 1.96 -1.60
N ILE A 177 1.02 1.98 -0.89
CA ILE A 177 1.86 3.15 -0.68
C ILE A 177 3.18 2.89 -1.41
N GLY A 178 3.46 3.74 -2.40
CA GLY A 178 4.71 3.79 -3.15
C GLY A 178 5.89 4.26 -2.30
N SER A 179 7.03 4.30 -2.95
CA SER A 179 8.32 4.68 -2.41
C SER A 179 8.60 6.18 -2.59
N GLY A 180 9.83 6.61 -2.34
CA GLY A 180 10.28 7.98 -2.65
C GLY A 180 10.91 8.12 -4.04
N VAL A 181 10.74 7.12 -4.92
CA VAL A 181 11.23 7.09 -6.30
C VAL A 181 10.11 6.68 -7.26
N ALA A 182 10.34 6.80 -8.56
CA ALA A 182 9.36 6.45 -9.58
C ALA A 182 8.85 5.00 -9.48
N ASP A 183 7.54 4.86 -9.27
CA ASP A 183 6.82 3.61 -9.11
C ASP A 183 5.88 3.33 -10.29
N THR A 184 5.49 2.06 -10.42
CA THR A 184 4.42 1.62 -11.31
C THR A 184 3.43 0.81 -10.49
N ILE A 185 2.28 1.42 -10.21
CA ILE A 185 1.23 0.84 -9.39
C ILE A 185 0.03 0.56 -10.29
N THR A 186 -0.53 -0.63 -10.19
CA THR A 186 -1.78 -1.01 -10.85
C THR A 186 -2.65 -1.64 -9.78
N GLY A 187 -3.86 -1.12 -9.56
CA GLY A 187 -4.84 -1.75 -8.69
C GLY A 187 -5.59 -2.89 -9.40
N ASP A 188 -6.60 -3.43 -8.72
CA ASP A 188 -7.37 -4.58 -9.16
C ASP A 188 -8.76 -4.18 -9.68
N ASN A 189 -9.78 -5.01 -9.45
CA ASN A 189 -11.15 -4.74 -9.86
C ASN A 189 -12.03 -4.33 -8.66
N LEU A 190 -11.42 -4.11 -7.49
CA LEU A 190 -12.05 -3.64 -6.28
C LEU A 190 -11.70 -2.16 -6.09
N ALA A 191 -12.37 -1.50 -5.14
CA ALA A 191 -12.01 -0.14 -4.77
C ALA A 191 -10.63 -0.14 -4.10
N ASN A 192 -9.64 0.49 -4.73
CA ASN A 192 -8.29 0.56 -4.21
C ASN A 192 -7.94 1.94 -3.67
N ASN A 193 -6.93 1.96 -2.78
CA ASN A 193 -6.35 3.20 -2.30
C ASN A 193 -4.85 3.25 -2.60
N LEU A 194 -4.49 4.07 -3.58
CA LEU A 194 -3.17 4.05 -4.22
C LEU A 194 -2.47 5.40 -4.02
N SER A 195 -1.27 5.38 -3.45
CA SER A 195 -0.41 6.55 -3.26
C SER A 195 0.95 6.31 -3.88
N GLY A 196 1.45 7.19 -4.75
CA GLY A 196 2.81 7.14 -5.30
C GLY A 196 3.88 7.66 -4.34
N ASN A 197 3.48 8.49 -3.36
CA ASN A 197 4.36 9.22 -2.44
C ASN A 197 5.28 10.23 -3.13
N GLY A 198 6.42 9.81 -3.67
CA GLY A 198 7.28 10.75 -4.38
C GLY A 198 8.05 10.03 -5.47
N GLY A 199 8.36 10.72 -6.56
CA GLY A 199 8.80 10.04 -7.77
C GLY A 199 8.09 10.63 -8.98
N ASN A 200 8.27 10.05 -10.16
CA ASN A 200 7.35 10.32 -11.26
C ASN A 200 6.64 8.99 -11.50
N ASP A 201 5.45 8.86 -10.94
CA ASP A 201 4.78 7.58 -10.77
C ASP A 201 3.81 7.31 -11.92
N VAL A 202 3.60 6.04 -12.21
CA VAL A 202 2.55 5.58 -13.12
C VAL A 202 1.57 4.77 -12.30
N ILE A 203 0.37 5.32 -12.07
CA ILE A 203 -0.65 4.72 -11.23
C ILE A 203 -1.91 4.48 -12.06
N ALA A 204 -2.34 3.22 -12.13
CA ALA A 204 -3.62 2.81 -12.69
C ALA A 204 -4.49 2.23 -11.57
N GLY A 205 -5.70 2.76 -11.39
CA GLY A 205 -6.70 2.29 -10.42
C GLY A 205 -7.15 0.88 -10.76
N GLY A 206 -7.79 0.72 -11.92
CA GLY A 206 -8.22 -0.60 -12.38
C GLY A 206 -9.69 -0.56 -12.74
N SER A 207 -10.51 -1.44 -12.18
CA SER A 207 -11.97 -1.24 -12.14
C SER A 207 -12.39 -1.00 -10.70
N GLY A 208 -13.59 -0.45 -10.47
CA GLY A 208 -14.00 -0.08 -9.12
C GLY A 208 -13.77 1.40 -8.84
N ASN A 209 -14.28 1.88 -7.71
CA ASN A 209 -14.18 3.30 -7.37
C ASN A 209 -12.86 3.54 -6.62
N ASP A 210 -11.83 3.97 -7.33
CA ASP A 210 -10.48 4.08 -6.78
C ASP A 210 -10.19 5.44 -6.15
N THR A 211 -9.28 5.47 -5.19
CA THR A 211 -8.68 6.71 -4.68
C THR A 211 -7.20 6.72 -5.04
N ILE A 212 -6.79 7.70 -5.84
CA ILE A 212 -5.46 7.76 -6.45
C ILE A 212 -4.80 9.09 -6.10
N ALA A 213 -3.65 9.01 -5.43
CA ALA A 213 -2.76 10.14 -5.17
C ALA A 213 -1.40 9.89 -5.82
N GLY A 214 -0.97 10.75 -6.74
CA GLY A 214 0.40 10.70 -7.29
C GLY A 214 1.43 11.00 -6.22
N GLY A 215 1.25 12.14 -5.54
CA GLY A 215 2.18 12.61 -4.52
C GLY A 215 3.12 13.66 -5.11
N LEU A 216 4.40 13.61 -4.75
CA LEU A 216 5.42 14.54 -5.22
C LEU A 216 6.05 14.09 -6.53
N GLY A 217 5.79 14.83 -7.61
CA GLY A 217 6.53 14.75 -8.87
C GLY A 217 5.60 14.91 -10.05
N ASN A 218 5.95 14.38 -11.22
CA ASN A 218 5.05 14.43 -12.37
C ASN A 218 4.50 13.04 -12.63
N ASP A 219 3.27 12.82 -12.15
CA ASP A 219 2.69 11.49 -12.13
C ASP A 219 1.73 11.30 -13.31
N THR A 220 1.56 10.05 -13.72
CA THR A 220 0.54 9.64 -14.69
C THR A 220 -0.50 8.81 -13.97
N LEU A 221 -1.70 9.37 -13.80
CA LEU A 221 -2.78 8.80 -13.02
C LEU A 221 -3.91 8.35 -13.96
N THR A 222 -4.42 7.15 -13.77
CA THR A 222 -5.50 6.58 -14.60
C THR A 222 -6.49 5.87 -13.70
N GLY A 223 -7.71 6.38 -13.57
CA GLY A 223 -8.78 5.69 -12.83
C GLY A 223 -9.36 4.51 -13.62
N ASN A 224 -9.61 4.77 -14.92
CA ASN A 224 -10.32 3.95 -15.89
C ASN A 224 -11.85 4.11 -15.81
N ALA A 225 -12.59 3.06 -15.50
CA ALA A 225 -14.05 3.09 -15.47
C ALA A 225 -14.51 3.01 -14.01
N ASP A 226 -15.75 3.47 -13.76
CA ASP A 226 -16.31 3.70 -12.42
C ASP A 226 -15.90 5.06 -11.84
N ASN A 227 -16.29 5.36 -10.59
CA ASN A 227 -16.16 6.71 -10.05
C ASN A 227 -14.86 6.84 -9.27
N ASP A 228 -13.86 7.49 -9.87
CA ASP A 228 -12.53 7.58 -9.29
C ASP A 228 -12.27 8.94 -8.63
N PHE A 229 -11.47 8.92 -7.56
CA PHE A 229 -11.00 10.10 -6.86
C PHE A 229 -9.53 10.34 -7.13
N PHE A 230 -9.22 11.48 -7.77
CA PHE A 230 -7.84 11.95 -7.94
C PHE A 230 -7.50 12.97 -6.86
N VAL A 231 -6.65 12.58 -5.93
CA VAL A 231 -6.32 13.37 -4.74
C VAL A 231 -5.06 14.19 -4.97
N PHE A 232 -5.20 15.51 -4.84
CA PHE A 232 -4.10 16.44 -4.93
C PHE A 232 -3.78 17.03 -3.56
N GLY A 233 -2.63 16.58 -3.06
CA GLY A 233 -2.12 16.93 -1.74
C GLY A 233 -1.19 18.13 -1.71
N GLU A 234 -0.52 18.43 -2.82
CA GLU A 234 0.59 19.38 -2.89
C GLU A 234 0.64 20.00 -4.29
N ILE A 235 1.03 21.28 -4.37
CA ILE A 235 1.33 21.96 -5.64
C ILE A 235 2.80 22.38 -5.67
N GLY A 236 3.36 22.57 -6.87
CA GLY A 236 4.73 23.06 -6.99
C GLY A 236 5.19 23.21 -8.43
N LYS A 237 6.26 23.99 -8.66
CA LYS A 237 6.78 24.26 -10.02
C LYS A 237 7.20 23.01 -10.80
N ALA A 238 7.43 21.90 -10.09
CA ALA A 238 7.85 20.62 -10.65
C ALA A 238 6.82 19.49 -10.45
N ASN A 239 5.68 19.77 -9.80
CA ASN A 239 4.61 18.81 -9.60
C ASN A 239 3.50 19.12 -10.62
N ARG A 240 3.36 18.24 -11.63
CA ARG A 240 2.38 18.38 -12.71
C ARG A 240 1.91 17.01 -13.13
N ASP A 241 0.76 16.63 -12.64
CA ASP A 241 0.22 15.32 -12.93
C ASP A 241 -0.58 15.32 -14.23
N THR A 242 -0.61 14.16 -14.85
CA THR A 242 -1.42 13.88 -16.02
C THR A 242 -2.44 12.83 -15.64
N ILE A 243 -3.70 13.23 -15.62
CA ILE A 243 -4.81 12.29 -15.49
C ILE A 243 -5.21 11.83 -16.89
N THR A 244 -5.07 10.54 -17.16
CA THR A 244 -5.50 9.93 -18.42
C THR A 244 -6.85 9.24 -18.24
N GLY A 245 -7.73 9.38 -19.23
CA GLY A 245 -9.05 8.74 -19.21
C GLY A 245 -10.13 9.46 -18.38
N TYR A 246 -9.87 10.66 -17.86
CA TYR A 246 -10.82 11.38 -17.00
C TYR A 246 -12.22 11.51 -17.62
N SER A 247 -13.24 11.22 -16.82
CA SER A 247 -14.67 11.26 -17.14
C SER A 247 -15.40 12.22 -16.19
N ASP A 248 -15.87 13.37 -16.67
CA ASP A 248 -16.58 14.38 -15.85
C ASP A 248 -17.94 13.93 -15.30
N VAL A 249 -18.41 12.75 -15.71
CA VAL A 249 -19.65 12.16 -15.20
C VAL A 249 -19.42 11.12 -14.10
N GLN A 250 -18.18 10.69 -13.89
CA GLN A 250 -17.81 9.62 -12.98
C GLN A 250 -16.71 10.05 -12.00
N ASP A 251 -15.68 10.72 -12.51
CA ASP A 251 -14.48 11.02 -11.76
C ASP A 251 -14.60 12.33 -10.99
N THR A 252 -13.76 12.47 -9.97
CA THR A 252 -13.74 13.65 -9.11
C THR A 252 -12.31 14.00 -8.71
N ILE A 253 -11.98 15.28 -8.82
CA ILE A 253 -10.71 15.85 -8.34
C ILE A 253 -10.90 16.31 -6.89
N MET A 254 -10.14 15.71 -5.99
CA MET A 254 -10.16 16.02 -4.56
C MET A 254 -8.97 16.91 -4.20
N LEU A 255 -9.23 18.05 -3.57
CA LEU A 255 -8.18 18.98 -3.11
C LEU A 255 -8.06 18.91 -1.58
N THR A 256 -6.85 18.63 -1.08
CA THR A 256 -6.62 18.51 0.38
C THR A 256 -6.23 19.84 1.03
N ASN A 257 -6.21 19.89 2.37
CA ASN A 257 -5.68 21.04 3.10
C ASN A 257 -4.19 21.33 2.91
N SER A 258 -3.41 20.34 2.48
CA SER A 258 -1.99 20.54 2.23
C SER A 258 -1.71 21.07 0.83
N PHE A 259 -2.74 21.22 -0.01
CA PHE A 259 -2.60 21.51 -1.44
C PHE A 259 -1.67 22.69 -1.73
N ASP A 260 -1.79 23.79 -1.01
CA ASP A 260 -0.95 24.99 -1.17
C ASP A 260 0.13 25.15 -0.10
N SER A 261 0.37 24.12 0.72
CA SER A 261 1.23 24.22 1.90
C SER A 261 2.71 24.51 1.61
N THR A 262 3.12 24.24 0.38
CA THR A 262 4.45 24.46 -0.19
C THR A 262 4.61 25.84 -0.83
N VAL A 263 3.54 26.63 -0.94
CA VAL A 263 3.57 28.02 -1.44
C VAL A 263 3.99 28.96 -0.30
N GLU A 264 5.07 29.73 -0.50
CA GLU A 264 5.58 30.64 0.53
C GLU A 264 4.55 31.72 0.90
N GLY A 265 4.03 31.71 2.14
CA GLY A 265 3.20 32.79 2.69
C GLY A 265 2.06 32.33 3.60
N SER A 266 2.35 32.16 4.89
CA SER A 266 1.40 32.06 6.03
C SER A 266 0.18 31.13 5.86
N LEU A 267 0.38 29.87 6.22
CA LEU A 267 -0.66 28.85 6.42
C LEU A 267 -1.74 29.30 7.44
N VAL A 268 -2.99 29.37 6.99
CA VAL A 268 -4.17 29.22 7.85
C VAL A 268 -4.96 28.08 7.24
N ASN A 269 -5.04 26.95 7.93
CA ASN A 269 -5.82 25.73 7.59
C ASN A 269 -6.80 25.90 6.40
N GLY A 270 -6.47 25.29 5.26
CA GLY A 270 -7.32 25.31 4.06
C GLY A 270 -6.57 25.76 2.82
N ILE A 271 -7.13 25.40 1.66
CA ILE A 271 -6.64 25.86 0.36
C ILE A 271 -6.91 27.36 0.26
N ASN A 272 -5.86 28.18 0.19
CA ASN A 272 -5.97 29.63 0.31
C ASN A 272 -6.96 30.18 -0.74
N GLY A 273 -7.93 30.93 -0.23
CA GLY A 273 -8.97 31.64 -0.99
C GLY A 273 -9.86 30.78 -1.88
N LEU A 274 -9.92 29.46 -1.72
CA LEU A 274 -11.03 28.66 -2.24
C LEU A 274 -12.13 28.53 -1.18
N THR A 275 -13.38 28.45 -1.63
CA THR A 275 -14.51 28.11 -0.76
C THR A 275 -15.34 26.99 -1.35
N PHE A 276 -15.88 26.16 -0.49
CA PHE A 276 -16.68 24.99 -0.86
C PHE A 276 -18.11 25.13 -0.35
N LEU A 277 -19.07 24.58 -1.09
CA LEU A 277 -20.48 24.60 -0.76
C LEU A 277 -20.70 23.80 0.53
N GLY A 278 -21.01 24.49 1.63
CA GLY A 278 -21.13 23.86 2.96
C GLY A 278 -19.85 23.94 3.81
N GLY A 279 -18.82 24.66 3.34
CA GLY A 279 -17.56 24.87 4.05
C GLY A 279 -16.53 23.78 3.81
N ASN A 280 -15.44 23.80 4.58
CA ASN A 280 -14.33 22.86 4.47
C ASN A 280 -14.67 21.52 5.15
N VAL A 281 -15.63 20.78 4.58
CA VAL A 281 -16.04 19.42 4.99
C VAL A 281 -15.86 18.48 3.80
N ALA A 282 -15.31 17.30 4.05
CA ALA A 282 -14.99 16.33 2.99
C ALA A 282 -16.23 16.06 2.10
N GLY A 283 -16.02 16.05 0.79
CA GLY A 283 -17.08 15.85 -0.22
C GLY A 283 -17.83 17.12 -0.62
N ASN A 284 -17.57 18.27 0.02
CA ASN A 284 -18.17 19.52 -0.40
C ASN A 284 -17.58 20.02 -1.71
N VAL A 285 -18.46 20.38 -2.64
CA VAL A 285 -18.15 20.87 -3.98
C VAL A 285 -17.57 22.29 -3.96
N LEU A 286 -16.62 22.58 -4.87
CA LEU A 286 -16.07 23.92 -5.07
C LEU A 286 -17.18 24.91 -5.42
N SER A 287 -17.17 26.08 -4.78
CA SER A 287 -18.10 27.16 -5.14
C SER A 287 -17.81 27.64 -6.56
N SER A 288 -18.86 27.78 -7.37
CA SER A 288 -18.74 28.23 -8.77
C SER A 288 -18.12 29.63 -8.93
N ALA A 289 -18.05 30.43 -7.86
CA ALA A 289 -17.36 31.72 -7.85
C ALA A 289 -15.83 31.59 -7.99
N PHE A 290 -15.27 30.40 -7.75
CA PHE A 290 -13.84 30.10 -7.78
C PHE A 290 -13.46 29.16 -8.92
N PHE A 291 -14.37 28.90 -9.86
CA PHE A 291 -14.13 28.05 -11.02
C PHE A 291 -14.20 28.87 -12.31
N PHE A 292 -13.14 28.80 -13.10
CA PHE A 292 -12.99 29.51 -14.37
C PHE A 292 -12.55 28.53 -15.45
N LYS A 293 -13.15 28.60 -16.63
CA LYS A 293 -12.83 27.71 -17.76
C LYS A 293 -12.88 28.46 -19.08
N GLY A 294 -11.94 28.17 -19.97
CA GLY A 294 -11.95 28.67 -21.34
C GLY A 294 -10.65 28.39 -22.09
N ALA A 295 -10.63 28.70 -23.38
CA ALA A 295 -9.43 28.51 -24.19
C ALA A 295 -8.31 29.47 -23.74
N GLY A 296 -7.17 28.93 -23.32
CA GLY A 296 -6.03 29.70 -22.80
C GLY A 296 -6.27 30.34 -21.43
N PHE A 297 -7.29 29.91 -20.69
CA PHE A 297 -7.55 30.39 -19.32
C PHE A 297 -6.54 29.75 -18.37
N THR A 298 -5.47 30.49 -18.09
CA THR A 298 -4.36 30.00 -17.26
C THR A 298 -4.29 30.64 -15.89
N GLY A 299 -5.08 31.69 -15.63
CA GLY A 299 -4.95 32.50 -14.41
C GLY A 299 -3.60 33.23 -14.28
N ILE A 300 -2.73 33.18 -15.30
CA ILE A 300 -1.40 33.80 -15.24
C ILE A 300 -1.52 35.30 -15.52
N GLY A 301 -1.10 36.13 -14.55
CA GLY A 301 -1.03 37.59 -14.67
C GLY A 301 -1.54 38.34 -13.43
N ALA A 302 -1.23 39.63 -13.32
CA ALA A 302 -1.74 40.45 -12.22
C ALA A 302 -3.26 40.71 -12.39
N GLY A 303 -4.04 40.56 -11.31
CA GLY A 303 -5.45 40.92 -11.25
C GLY A 303 -6.45 39.77 -11.47
N PHE A 304 -5.98 38.54 -11.66
CA PHE A 304 -6.84 37.35 -11.58
C PHE A 304 -7.22 37.05 -10.13
N ALA A 305 -8.48 36.72 -9.90
CA ALA A 305 -8.97 36.32 -8.59
C ALA A 305 -8.45 34.91 -8.22
N THR A 306 -8.47 34.59 -6.93
CA THR A 306 -8.19 33.24 -6.45
C THR A 306 -9.17 32.26 -7.09
N GLY A 307 -8.69 31.08 -7.52
CA GLY A 307 -9.55 30.07 -8.12
C GLY A 307 -8.83 28.95 -8.85
N ILE A 308 -9.64 28.02 -9.35
CA ILE A 308 -9.27 26.96 -10.28
C ILE A 308 -9.56 27.44 -11.71
N TYR A 309 -8.54 27.40 -12.56
CA TYR A 309 -8.59 27.81 -13.95
C TYR A 309 -8.34 26.59 -14.85
N VAL A 310 -9.28 26.28 -15.73
CA VAL A 310 -9.19 25.17 -16.68
C VAL A 310 -8.96 25.71 -18.10
N ASP A 311 -7.79 25.41 -18.67
CA ASP A 311 -7.49 25.67 -20.07
C ASP A 311 -8.06 24.53 -20.93
N THR A 312 -9.05 24.83 -21.76
CA THR A 312 -9.71 23.82 -22.61
C THR A 312 -8.94 23.52 -23.90
N THR A 313 -7.69 23.96 -24.02
CA THR A 313 -6.84 23.73 -25.19
C THR A 313 -5.64 22.84 -24.86
N GLY A 314 -5.02 22.28 -25.90
CA GLY A 314 -3.79 21.50 -25.75
C GLY A 314 -3.96 20.33 -24.79
N ALA A 315 -3.19 20.35 -23.70
CA ALA A 315 -3.15 19.30 -22.69
C ALA A 315 -4.33 19.34 -21.70
N GLY A 316 -5.22 20.34 -21.76
CA GLY A 316 -6.31 20.43 -20.79
C GLY A 316 -5.83 20.79 -19.38
N ASN A 317 -4.91 21.75 -19.29
CA ASN A 317 -4.22 22.08 -18.05
C ASN A 317 -5.17 22.72 -17.03
N ILE A 318 -5.02 22.31 -15.77
CA ILE A 318 -5.75 22.84 -14.62
C ILE A 318 -4.75 23.59 -13.75
N TYR A 319 -5.08 24.85 -13.48
CA TYR A 319 -4.26 25.75 -12.70
C TYR A 319 -4.97 26.14 -11.42
N TYR A 320 -4.19 26.31 -10.36
CA TYR A 320 -4.62 26.99 -9.14
C TYR A 320 -3.96 28.37 -9.10
N ASN A 321 -4.72 29.40 -8.77
CA ASN A 321 -4.23 30.75 -8.55
C ASN A 321 -4.66 31.19 -7.15
N ASP A 322 -3.71 31.60 -6.31
CA ASP A 322 -3.94 32.08 -4.94
C ASP A 322 -4.15 33.62 -4.86
N SER A 323 -4.26 34.28 -6.02
CA SER A 323 -4.32 35.74 -6.20
C SER A 323 -3.04 36.49 -5.79
N THR A 324 -1.90 35.81 -5.64
CA THR A 324 -0.61 36.48 -5.42
C THR A 324 0.01 36.94 -6.74
N ALA A 325 0.95 37.88 -6.64
CA ALA A 325 1.74 38.33 -7.80
C ALA A 325 2.64 37.21 -8.38
N ALA A 326 2.86 36.12 -7.64
CA ALA A 326 3.65 34.97 -8.10
C ALA A 326 2.90 34.16 -9.19
N GLY A 327 1.58 34.29 -9.28
CA GLY A 327 0.76 33.79 -10.38
C GLY A 327 0.20 32.38 -10.16
N SER A 328 -0.30 31.79 -11.25
CA SER A 328 -1.00 30.51 -11.23
C SER A 328 -0.05 29.32 -11.40
N PHE A 329 -0.33 28.23 -10.69
CA PHE A 329 0.42 26.97 -10.72
C PHE A 329 -0.39 25.88 -11.43
N ILE A 330 0.21 25.23 -12.42
CA ILE A 330 -0.34 24.00 -12.99
C ILE A 330 -0.14 22.89 -11.95
N PHE A 331 -1.17 22.10 -11.70
CA PHE A 331 -1.07 20.91 -10.85
C PHE A 331 -1.55 19.65 -11.56
N ALA A 332 -2.48 19.76 -12.50
CA ALA A 332 -3.02 18.62 -13.23
C ALA A 332 -3.30 18.94 -14.69
N SER A 333 -3.41 17.90 -15.51
CA SER A 333 -3.93 17.97 -16.88
C SER A 333 -4.85 16.78 -17.15
N VAL A 334 -5.97 17.02 -17.83
CA VAL A 334 -7.02 16.02 -18.10
C VAL A 334 -7.31 15.84 -19.60
N GLY A 335 -6.48 16.44 -20.46
CA GLY A 335 -6.67 16.38 -21.91
C GLY A 335 -8.02 16.96 -22.37
N ALA A 336 -8.73 16.22 -23.22
CA ALA A 336 -9.98 16.68 -23.82
C ALA A 336 -11.12 16.85 -22.81
N ALA A 337 -11.08 16.16 -21.66
CA ALA A 337 -12.10 16.27 -20.61
C ALA A 337 -12.14 17.67 -19.98
N ALA A 338 -11.08 18.47 -20.13
CA ALA A 338 -11.06 19.87 -19.71
C ALA A 338 -12.24 20.67 -20.30
N ALA A 339 -12.72 20.31 -21.49
CA ALA A 339 -13.85 20.99 -22.14
C ALA A 339 -15.18 20.81 -21.40
N THR A 340 -15.38 19.71 -20.67
CA THR A 340 -16.63 19.38 -19.99
C THR A 340 -16.63 19.73 -18.51
N LEU A 341 -15.44 19.77 -17.86
CA LEU A 341 -15.28 20.12 -16.45
C LEU A 341 -16.10 21.33 -15.97
N THR A 342 -16.61 21.21 -14.76
CA THR A 342 -17.38 22.20 -14.00
C THR A 342 -16.81 22.35 -12.60
N ASN A 343 -17.40 23.22 -11.77
CA ASN A 343 -17.02 23.29 -10.36
C ASN A 343 -17.42 22.03 -9.57
N ALA A 344 -18.38 21.24 -10.06
CA ALA A 344 -18.85 20.02 -9.38
C ALA A 344 -17.79 18.90 -9.36
N ASP A 345 -16.90 18.92 -10.35
CA ASP A 345 -15.77 17.99 -10.48
C ASP A 345 -14.66 18.20 -9.43
N PHE A 346 -14.72 19.31 -8.69
CA PHE A 346 -13.72 19.66 -7.67
C PHE A 346 -14.37 19.62 -6.30
N VAL A 347 -13.87 18.75 -5.43
CA VAL A 347 -14.37 18.61 -4.06
C VAL A 347 -13.26 18.80 -3.04
N TYR A 348 -13.64 19.25 -1.86
CA TYR A 348 -12.74 19.33 -0.73
C TYR A 348 -12.53 17.94 -0.12
N ALA A 349 -11.27 17.54 0.08
CA ALA A 349 -10.93 16.24 0.61
C ALA A 349 -10.99 16.14 2.15
N GLY A 350 -10.74 17.24 2.86
CA GLY A 350 -10.59 17.23 4.33
C GLY A 350 -9.23 17.72 4.84
N GLY A 351 -9.11 17.76 6.17
CA GLY A 351 -7.94 18.31 6.89
C GLY A 351 -7.00 17.30 7.54
N ALA A 352 -7.40 16.04 7.67
CA ALA A 352 -6.40 15.00 7.56
C ALA A 352 -6.05 14.98 6.07
N ALA A 353 -4.76 14.92 5.72
CA ALA A 353 -4.42 14.41 4.42
C ALA A 353 -5.31 13.18 4.21
N VAL A 354 -5.95 13.08 3.06
CA VAL A 354 -6.13 11.75 2.51
C VAL A 354 -4.72 11.30 2.10
N SER A 355 -3.78 11.25 3.06
CA SER A 355 -2.79 10.21 3.09
C SER A 355 -3.70 9.04 3.29
N PRO A 356 -3.88 8.20 2.27
CA PRO A 356 -4.75 7.06 2.45
C PRO A 356 -4.37 6.23 3.66
N ILE A 357 -3.11 6.35 4.11
CA ILE A 357 -2.55 5.65 5.23
C ILE A 357 -1.39 6.50 5.77
N SER A 358 -1.35 6.76 7.07
CA SER A 358 -0.13 7.29 7.69
C SER A 358 0.91 6.16 7.76
N PRO A 359 2.18 6.38 7.35
CA PRO A 359 3.22 5.36 7.49
C PRO A 359 3.30 4.91 8.94
N ILE A 360 3.25 3.60 9.19
CA ILE A 360 3.53 3.07 10.52
C ILE A 360 5.03 3.22 10.72
N SER A 361 5.44 3.94 11.76
CA SER A 361 6.86 4.18 12.03
C SER A 361 7.63 2.86 12.13
N PRO A 362 8.76 2.69 11.41
CA PRO A 362 9.55 1.47 11.48
C PRO A 362 10.08 1.25 12.89
N ILE A 363 9.87 0.05 13.41
CA ILE A 363 10.39 -0.38 14.70
C ILE A 363 11.72 -1.08 14.44
N SER A 364 12.75 -0.74 15.21
CA SER A 364 14.10 -1.31 15.08
C SER A 364 14.08 -2.84 15.08
N PRO A 365 14.83 -3.51 14.18
CA PRO A 365 14.87 -4.97 14.12
C PRO A 365 15.41 -5.55 15.44
N ILE A 366 14.68 -6.55 15.95
CA ILE A 366 15.10 -7.31 17.13
C ILE A 366 16.18 -8.30 16.66
N SER A 367 17.36 -8.27 17.28
CA SER A 367 18.46 -9.17 16.94
C SER A 367 18.07 -10.62 17.25
N PRO A 368 18.23 -11.57 16.30
CA PRO A 368 17.94 -12.98 16.56
C PRO A 368 19.01 -13.54 17.51
N THR A 369 18.60 -13.89 18.73
CA THR A 369 19.43 -14.71 19.62
C THR A 369 19.41 -16.15 19.11
N SER A 370 20.58 -16.74 18.90
CA SER A 370 20.75 -18.09 18.37
C SER A 370 19.93 -19.15 19.12
N PRO A 371 19.15 -20.01 18.42
CA PRO A 371 18.40 -21.08 19.05
C PRO A 371 19.32 -22.19 19.57
N VAL A 372 18.95 -22.78 20.71
CA VAL A 372 19.52 -24.02 21.23
C VAL A 372 18.68 -25.17 20.71
N PHE A 373 19.22 -25.97 19.79
CA PHE A 373 18.53 -27.13 19.23
C PHE A 373 18.60 -28.32 20.20
N ALA A 374 17.44 -28.84 20.61
CA ALA A 374 17.34 -30.19 21.14
C ALA A 374 17.06 -31.13 19.96
N ASP A 375 18.12 -31.68 19.38
CA ASP A 375 18.04 -32.72 18.36
C ASP A 375 17.63 -34.04 19.03
N LEU A 376 16.55 -34.65 18.54
CA LEU A 376 16.19 -36.02 18.87
C LEU A 376 15.76 -36.75 17.61
N ALA A 377 16.66 -37.58 17.10
CA ALA A 377 16.32 -38.75 16.30
C ALA A 377 17.04 -39.97 16.88
N PRO A 378 16.48 -41.17 16.67
CA PRO A 378 15.24 -41.72 17.24
C PRO A 378 15.42 -42.37 18.62
#